data_AF-A0AAX1Q6S4-F1
#
_entry.id   AF-A0AAX1Q6S4-F1
#
_cell.length_a   1.000
_cell.length_b   1.000
_cell.length_c   1.000
_cell.angle_alpha   90.00
_cell.angle_beta   90.00
_cell.angle_gamma   90.00
#
_symmetry.space_group_name_H-M   'P 1'
#
loop_
_entity.id
_entity.type
_entity.pdbx_description
1 polymer ?
#
loop_
_entity_poly.entity_id
_entity_poly.type
_entity_poly.pdbx_seq_one_letter_code
_entity_poly.pdbx_strand_id
1 'polypeptide(L)'
;MGFFKRFFKKVEDVNKGEAAVSELESEFYLESPEEEAMNFWGEMAQNIIVNVVKVTNNSVDRAFVLVNMGGQPSFDVFYQIDGRLVMWNQLEDTFIKDEIENELLPQASSVASSVNDNFAEVEHPKIAFAELQFEWATGAWFSHVIWEDDENAHLAKEEILNKWFNNLSTEIKTQPLDSDTKLSWYP
;
A
#
# COMPACT_ATOMS: atom_id res chain seq x y z
N MET A 1 17.31 -13.01 -9.60
CA MET A 1 17.65 -14.01 -10.64
C MET A 1 16.38 -14.36 -11.38
N GLY A 2 16.35 -14.24 -12.71
CA GLY A 2 15.11 -14.45 -13.49
C GLY A 2 14.54 -15.87 -13.39
N PHE A 3 13.23 -15.98 -13.56
CA PHE A 3 12.43 -17.22 -13.51
C PHE A 3 13.11 -18.40 -14.21
N PHE A 4 13.45 -18.25 -15.50
CA PHE A 4 14.03 -19.33 -16.29
C PHE A 4 15.31 -19.91 -15.67
N LYS A 5 16.15 -19.07 -15.05
CA LYS A 5 17.38 -19.52 -14.42
C LYS A 5 17.14 -20.32 -13.14
N ARG A 6 16.08 -20.00 -12.38
CA ARG A 6 15.64 -20.76 -11.20
C ARG A 6 15.02 -22.10 -11.62
N PHE A 7 14.12 -22.06 -12.62
CA PHE A 7 13.47 -23.24 -13.17
C PHE A 7 14.47 -24.25 -13.76
N PHE A 8 15.41 -23.81 -14.61
CA PHE A 8 16.41 -24.70 -15.20
C PHE A 8 17.33 -25.33 -14.15
N LYS A 9 17.67 -24.60 -13.08
CA LYS A 9 18.45 -25.14 -11.98
C LYS A 9 17.67 -26.23 -11.23
N LYS A 10 16.39 -26.00 -10.92
CA LYS A 10 15.54 -26.98 -10.23
C LYS A 10 15.28 -28.23 -11.07
N VAL A 11 15.13 -28.08 -12.40
CA VAL A 11 15.06 -29.19 -13.36
C VAL A 11 16.35 -30.00 -13.36
N GLU A 12 17.50 -29.33 -13.28
CA GLU A 12 18.80 -29.99 -13.17
C GLU A 12 18.93 -30.75 -11.85
N ASP A 13 18.49 -30.17 -10.74
CA ASP A 13 18.52 -30.77 -9.41
C ASP A 13 17.59 -32.01 -9.32
N VAL A 14 16.40 -31.96 -9.93
CA VAL A 14 15.51 -33.14 -10.05
C VAL A 14 16.13 -34.23 -10.93
N ASN A 15 16.74 -33.85 -12.06
CA ASN A 15 17.41 -34.82 -12.94
C ASN A 15 18.62 -35.50 -12.27
N LYS A 16 19.28 -34.83 -11.31
CA LYS A 16 20.36 -35.39 -10.50
C LYS A 16 19.86 -36.21 -9.31
N GLY A 17 18.55 -36.24 -9.05
CA GLY A 17 17.95 -36.88 -7.87
C GLY A 17 18.18 -36.10 -6.58
N GLU A 18 18.57 -34.82 -6.68
CA GLU A 18 18.85 -33.92 -5.56
C GLU A 18 17.59 -33.18 -5.08
N ALA A 19 16.49 -33.22 -5.86
CA ALA A 19 15.17 -32.70 -5.50
C ALA A 19 14.05 -33.65 -5.95
N ALA A 20 12.91 -33.66 -5.26
CA ALA A 20 11.75 -34.46 -5.66
C ALA A 20 10.99 -33.82 -6.84
N VAL A 21 10.34 -34.64 -7.68
CA VAL A 21 9.49 -34.15 -8.79
C VAL A 21 8.37 -33.24 -8.27
N SER A 22 7.83 -33.51 -7.08
CA SER A 22 6.83 -32.66 -6.41
C SER A 22 7.36 -31.26 -6.05
N GLU A 23 8.68 -31.08 -5.88
CA GLU A 23 9.30 -29.77 -5.66
C GLU A 23 9.48 -28.99 -6.97
N LEU A 24 9.47 -29.68 -8.10
CA LEU A 24 9.40 -29.08 -9.44
C LEU A 24 7.97 -28.68 -9.76
N GLU A 25 6.98 -29.48 -9.31
CA GLU A 25 5.56 -29.16 -9.40
C GLU A 25 5.16 -27.97 -8.51
N SER A 26 5.82 -27.75 -7.37
CA SER A 26 5.61 -26.54 -6.55
C SER A 26 6.31 -25.30 -7.13
N GLU A 27 7.44 -25.45 -7.84
CA GLU A 27 8.05 -24.40 -8.67
C GLU A 27 7.30 -24.16 -10.00
N PHE A 28 6.35 -25.02 -10.34
CA PHE A 28 5.41 -24.79 -11.44
C PHE A 28 4.33 -23.77 -11.07
N TYR A 29 4.24 -23.35 -9.80
CA TYR A 29 3.60 -22.08 -9.46
C TYR A 29 4.51 -20.94 -9.92
N LEU A 30 4.37 -20.63 -11.20
CA LEU A 30 4.80 -19.39 -11.79
C LEU A 30 3.83 -18.32 -11.31
N GLU A 31 4.28 -17.45 -10.41
CA GLU A 31 3.59 -16.17 -10.26
C GLU A 31 3.47 -15.56 -11.66
N SER A 32 2.23 -15.25 -12.05
CA SER A 32 2.02 -14.54 -13.30
C SER A 32 2.74 -13.19 -13.22
N PRO A 33 3.20 -12.61 -14.34
CA PRO A 33 3.81 -11.28 -14.30
C PRO A 33 2.92 -10.22 -13.62
N GLU A 34 1.59 -10.38 -13.73
CA GLU A 34 0.61 -9.57 -12.99
C GLU A 34 0.68 -9.81 -11.47
N GLU A 35 0.75 -11.07 -11.03
CA GLU A 35 0.94 -11.41 -9.61
C GLU A 35 2.27 -10.86 -9.06
N GLU A 36 3.36 -10.90 -9.84
CA GLU A 36 4.64 -10.30 -9.45
C GLU A 36 4.49 -8.77 -9.26
N ALA A 37 3.81 -8.08 -10.18
CA ALA A 37 3.54 -6.64 -10.07
C ALA A 37 2.63 -6.32 -8.87
N MET A 38 1.62 -7.14 -8.60
CA MET A 38 0.73 -7.01 -7.44
C MET A 38 1.46 -7.25 -6.12
N ASN A 39 2.33 -8.25 -6.06
CA ASN A 39 3.18 -8.53 -4.91
C ASN A 39 4.13 -7.37 -4.64
N PHE A 40 4.75 -6.82 -5.69
CA PHE A 40 5.59 -5.63 -5.59
C PHE A 40 4.83 -4.41 -5.06
N TRP A 41 3.59 -4.19 -5.53
CA TRP A 41 2.72 -3.17 -4.94
C TRP A 41 2.46 -3.44 -3.45
N GLY A 42 2.14 -4.69 -3.08
CA GLY A 42 1.93 -5.09 -1.69
C GLY A 42 3.13 -4.74 -0.78
N GLU A 43 4.35 -5.04 -1.23
CA GLU A 43 5.59 -4.69 -0.52
C GLU A 43 5.75 -3.17 -0.38
N MET A 44 5.50 -2.41 -1.46
CA MET A 44 5.58 -0.95 -1.43
C MET A 44 4.53 -0.31 -0.52
N ALA A 45 3.28 -0.77 -0.60
CA ALA A 45 2.19 -0.32 0.27
C ALA A 45 2.51 -0.57 1.75
N GLN A 46 3.02 -1.76 2.06
CA GLN A 46 3.43 -2.11 3.41
C GLN A 46 4.57 -1.20 3.90
N ASN A 47 5.59 -0.95 3.08
CA ASN A 47 6.70 -0.06 3.44
C ASN A 47 6.22 1.37 3.71
N ILE A 48 5.27 1.90 2.92
CA ILE A 48 4.65 3.21 3.15
C ILE A 48 3.97 3.24 4.51
N ILE A 49 3.09 2.27 4.79
CA ILE A 49 2.39 2.18 6.09
C ILE A 49 3.39 2.10 7.25
N VAL A 50 4.40 1.23 7.16
CA VAL A 50 5.41 1.05 8.21
C VAL A 50 6.11 2.37 8.50
N ASN A 51 6.51 3.12 7.47
CA ASN A 51 7.14 4.43 7.65
C ASN A 51 6.19 5.43 8.32
N VAL A 52 4.91 5.44 7.94
CA VAL A 52 3.87 6.31 8.50
C VAL A 52 3.61 6.03 9.99
N VAL A 53 3.63 4.77 10.42
CA VAL A 53 3.32 4.40 11.81
C VAL A 53 4.56 4.37 12.70
N LYS A 54 5.75 4.20 12.12
CA LYS A 54 7.02 4.24 12.86
C LYS A 54 7.28 5.62 13.46
N VAL A 55 6.93 6.69 12.74
CA VAL A 55 7.12 8.07 13.23
C VAL A 55 6.18 8.42 14.37
N THR A 56 4.97 7.86 14.38
CA THR A 56 3.99 8.10 15.44
C THR A 56 4.13 7.15 16.62
N ASN A 57 4.74 5.98 16.42
CA ASN A 57 4.71 4.89 17.39
C ASN A 57 3.26 4.65 17.88
N ASN A 58 3.03 4.35 19.16
CA ASN A 58 1.71 4.12 19.77
C ASN A 58 0.99 5.34 20.32
N SER A 59 1.30 6.51 19.78
CA SER A 59 0.56 7.73 20.06
C SER A 59 -0.73 7.88 19.24
N VAL A 60 -0.96 7.02 18.23
CA VAL A 60 -2.14 7.04 17.35
C VAL A 60 -2.89 5.72 17.42
N ASP A 61 -4.20 5.79 17.21
CA ASP A 61 -5.08 4.60 17.18
C ASP A 61 -5.03 3.92 15.81
N ARG A 62 -5.11 4.74 14.75
CA ARG A 62 -5.09 4.32 13.34
C ARG A 62 -4.33 5.32 12.49
N ALA A 63 -3.77 4.84 11.39
CA ALA A 63 -3.16 5.67 10.35
C ALA A 63 -3.80 5.41 9.00
N PHE A 64 -3.87 6.46 8.19
CA PHE A 64 -4.46 6.45 6.86
C PHE A 64 -3.55 7.17 5.88
N VAL A 65 -3.45 6.63 4.67
CA VAL A 65 -2.67 7.26 3.59
C VAL A 65 -3.48 7.18 2.31
N LEU A 66 -3.76 8.33 1.70
CA LEU A 66 -4.15 8.38 0.30
C LEU A 66 -2.87 8.50 -0.53
N VAL A 67 -2.67 7.55 -1.42
CA VAL A 67 -1.55 7.48 -2.33
C VAL A 67 -2.03 7.87 -3.72
N ASN A 68 -1.63 9.04 -4.21
CA ASN A 68 -1.85 9.46 -5.59
C ASN A 68 -0.64 9.01 -6.43
N MET A 69 -0.90 8.16 -7.43
CA MET A 69 0.10 7.66 -8.38
C MET A 69 -0.04 8.29 -9.78
N GLY A 70 -1.02 9.18 -9.96
CA GLY A 70 -1.31 9.86 -11.21
C GLY A 70 -0.26 10.92 -11.61
N GLY A 71 -0.65 11.88 -12.46
CA GLY A 71 0.28 12.82 -13.09
C GLY A 71 1.09 13.72 -12.13
N GLN A 72 0.69 13.84 -10.87
CA GLN A 72 1.45 14.51 -9.81
C GLN A 72 1.46 13.63 -8.55
N PRO A 73 2.37 12.64 -8.47
CA PRO A 73 2.37 11.70 -7.37
C PRO A 73 2.53 12.37 -6.01
N SER A 74 1.71 11.98 -5.04
CA SER A 74 1.73 12.54 -3.68
C SER A 74 1.19 11.55 -2.66
N PHE A 75 1.61 11.71 -1.40
CA PHE A 75 0.99 11.04 -0.26
C PHE A 75 0.25 12.05 0.60
N ASP A 76 -0.96 11.71 1.03
CA ASP A 76 -1.75 12.50 1.97
C ASP A 76 -2.03 11.64 3.21
N VAL A 77 -1.44 12.03 4.34
CA VAL A 77 -1.43 11.24 5.59
C VAL A 77 -2.34 11.86 6.66
N PHE A 78 -3.11 11.02 7.33
CA PHE A 78 -3.91 11.44 8.48
C PHE A 78 -4.08 10.31 9.49
N TYR A 79 -4.37 10.69 10.72
CA TYR A 79 -4.35 9.79 11.88
C TYR A 79 -5.64 9.87 12.66
N GLN A 80 -6.03 8.76 13.28
CA GLN A 80 -7.00 8.76 14.36
C GLN A 80 -6.27 8.94 15.70
N ILE A 81 -6.62 10.00 16.43
CA ILE A 81 -6.10 10.32 17.76
C ILE A 81 -7.28 10.71 18.65
N ASP A 82 -7.43 10.03 19.79
CA ASP A 82 -8.48 10.29 20.78
C ASP A 82 -9.90 10.38 20.15
N GLY A 83 -10.19 9.47 19.22
CA GLY A 83 -11.48 9.40 18.54
C GLY A 83 -11.75 10.52 17.51
N ARG A 84 -10.70 11.20 17.04
CA ARG A 84 -10.79 12.24 15.99
C ARG A 84 -9.79 11.98 14.89
N LEU A 85 -10.14 12.37 13.65
CA LEU A 85 -9.17 12.40 12.55
C LEU A 85 -8.43 13.73 12.50
N VAL A 86 -7.12 13.66 12.30
CA VAL A 86 -6.23 14.81 12.23
C VAL A 86 -5.27 14.61 11.07
N MET A 87 -5.14 15.62 10.19
CA MET A 87 -4.15 15.60 9.11
C MET A 87 -2.74 15.71 9.70
N TRP A 88 -1.75 15.10 9.06
CA TRP A 88 -0.36 15.13 9.55
C TRP A 88 0.16 16.55 9.82
N ASN A 89 -0.18 17.51 8.96
CA ASN A 89 0.25 18.91 9.08
C ASN A 89 -0.47 19.69 10.19
N GLN A 90 -1.50 19.10 10.78
CA GLN A 90 -2.25 19.64 11.93
C GLN A 90 -1.78 19.06 13.26
N LEU A 91 -0.84 18.09 13.25
CA LEU A 91 -0.27 17.53 14.47
C LEU A 91 0.49 18.59 15.28
N GLU A 92 0.41 18.50 16.60
CA GLU A 92 1.17 19.38 17.49
C GLU A 92 2.66 19.05 17.47
N ASP A 93 2.98 17.75 17.40
CA ASP A 93 4.35 17.24 17.39
C ASP A 93 5.10 17.66 16.12
N THR A 94 6.10 18.52 16.29
CA THR A 94 6.95 19.01 15.19
C THR A 94 7.88 17.94 14.64
N PHE A 95 8.35 17.01 15.47
CA PHE A 95 9.22 15.93 15.02
C PHE A 95 8.47 15.01 14.05
N ILE A 96 7.23 14.63 14.38
CA ILE A 96 6.41 13.80 13.49
C ILE A 96 6.15 14.52 12.16
N LYS A 97 5.85 15.83 12.20
CA LYS A 97 5.66 16.62 10.98
C LYS A 97 6.92 16.68 10.13
N ASP A 98 8.08 16.94 10.73
CA ASP A 98 9.35 17.03 10.03
C ASP A 98 9.73 15.69 9.37
N GLU A 99 9.53 14.57 10.06
CA GLU A 99 9.78 13.23 9.47
C GLU A 99 8.84 12.93 8.31
N ILE A 100 7.55 13.25 8.43
CA ILE A 100 6.60 13.06 7.33
C ILE A 100 6.98 13.94 6.14
N GLU A 101 7.23 15.23 6.36
CA GLU A 101 7.51 16.20 5.30
C GLU A 101 8.83 15.92 4.59
N ASN A 102 9.89 15.57 5.32
CA ASN A 102 11.24 15.42 4.76
C ASN A 102 11.59 14.01 4.32
N GLU A 103 11.03 12.97 4.96
CA GLU A 103 11.38 11.58 4.67
C GLU A 103 10.27 10.88 3.88
N LEU A 104 9.00 11.00 4.29
CA LEU A 104 7.92 10.22 3.69
C LEU A 104 7.37 10.83 2.39
N LEU A 105 6.90 12.08 2.44
CA LEU A 105 6.23 12.72 1.29
C LEU A 105 7.09 12.76 0.01
N PRO A 106 8.42 13.00 0.07
CA PRO A 106 9.27 13.02 -1.12
C PRO A 106 9.38 11.68 -1.85
N GLN A 107 9.04 10.56 -1.20
CA GLN A 107 9.12 9.23 -1.82
C GLN A 107 8.03 8.99 -2.89
N ALA A 108 6.94 9.77 -2.88
CA ALA A 108 5.76 9.53 -3.71
C ALA A 108 6.07 9.36 -5.20
N SER A 109 6.92 10.23 -5.76
CA SER A 109 7.29 10.16 -7.18
C SER A 109 8.07 8.89 -7.52
N SER A 110 9.00 8.47 -6.65
CA SER A 110 9.81 7.26 -6.89
C SER A 110 8.99 5.98 -6.72
N VAL A 111 8.04 5.97 -5.78
CA VAL A 111 7.13 4.84 -5.61
C VAL A 111 6.23 4.74 -6.84
N ALA A 112 5.61 5.84 -7.27
CA ALA A 112 4.70 5.84 -8.41
C ALA A 112 5.38 5.34 -9.68
N SER A 113 6.59 5.83 -9.99
CA SER A 113 7.33 5.34 -11.16
C SER A 113 7.64 3.85 -11.03
N SER A 114 8.21 3.41 -9.90
CA SER A 114 8.63 2.02 -9.73
C SER A 114 7.45 1.05 -9.81
N VAL A 115 6.32 1.37 -9.18
CA VAL A 115 5.13 0.52 -9.18
C VAL A 115 4.47 0.50 -10.57
N ASN A 116 4.23 1.67 -11.16
CA ASN A 116 3.53 1.75 -12.44
C ASN A 116 4.37 1.29 -13.63
N ASP A 117 5.70 1.32 -13.55
CA ASP A 117 6.57 0.71 -14.56
C ASP A 117 6.41 -0.83 -14.56
N ASN A 118 6.30 -1.47 -13.39
CA ASN A 118 6.04 -2.92 -13.30
C ASN A 118 4.69 -3.30 -13.93
N PHE A 119 3.62 -2.55 -13.66
CA PHE A 119 2.31 -2.80 -14.30
C PHE A 119 2.34 -2.54 -15.81
N ALA A 120 3.07 -1.51 -16.26
CA ALA A 120 3.21 -1.21 -17.68
C ALA A 120 3.96 -2.30 -18.44
N GLU A 121 4.98 -2.94 -17.84
CA GLU A 121 5.73 -4.04 -18.45
C GLU A 121 4.87 -5.27 -18.76
N VAL A 122 3.76 -5.43 -18.02
CA VAL A 122 2.84 -6.56 -18.15
C VAL A 122 1.51 -6.19 -18.81
N GLU A 123 1.45 -5.00 -19.43
CA GLU A 123 0.26 -4.44 -20.09
C GLU A 123 -0.99 -4.38 -19.18
N HIS A 124 -0.79 -4.29 -17.87
CA HIS A 124 -1.85 -4.14 -16.89
C HIS A 124 -2.12 -2.65 -16.62
N PRO A 125 -3.38 -2.24 -16.35
CA PRO A 125 -3.68 -0.89 -15.89
C PRO A 125 -2.78 -0.47 -14.73
N LYS A 126 -2.27 0.76 -14.81
CA LYS A 126 -1.51 1.38 -13.71
C LYS A 126 -2.42 1.67 -12.52
N ILE A 127 -1.81 1.86 -11.35
CA ILE A 127 -2.51 2.39 -10.19
C ILE A 127 -2.69 3.89 -10.40
N ALA A 128 -3.92 4.38 -10.28
CA ALA A 128 -4.22 5.82 -10.23
C ALA A 128 -4.16 6.33 -8.79
N PHE A 129 -4.86 5.64 -7.89
CA PHE A 129 -4.86 5.93 -6.46
C PHE A 129 -4.80 4.65 -5.65
N ALA A 130 -4.34 4.75 -4.41
CA ALA A 130 -4.55 3.72 -3.42
C ALA A 130 -4.85 4.31 -2.04
N GLU A 131 -5.67 3.59 -1.29
CA GLU A 131 -6.05 3.92 0.08
C GLU A 131 -5.46 2.88 1.02
N LEU A 132 -4.66 3.35 1.96
CA LEU A 132 -3.96 2.51 2.93
C LEU A 132 -4.52 2.79 4.32
N GLN A 133 -4.80 1.73 5.07
CA GLN A 133 -5.28 1.81 6.45
C GLN A 133 -4.44 0.95 7.36
N PHE A 134 -4.26 1.41 8.60
CA PHE A 134 -3.53 0.69 9.62
C PHE A 134 -4.20 0.85 10.99
N GLU A 135 -4.34 -0.23 11.74
CA GLU A 135 -4.90 -0.26 13.10
C GLU A 135 -3.86 -0.76 14.11
N TRP A 136 -3.56 0.04 15.14
CA TRP A 136 -2.42 -0.24 16.00
C TRP A 136 -2.65 -1.31 17.04
N ALA A 137 -3.89 -1.46 17.54
CA ALA A 137 -4.19 -2.43 18.59
C ALA A 137 -3.99 -3.88 18.10
N THR A 138 -4.27 -4.13 16.82
CA THR A 138 -4.18 -5.45 16.18
C THR A 138 -2.94 -5.59 15.30
N GLY A 139 -2.39 -4.48 14.80
CA GLY A 139 -1.35 -4.48 13.76
C GLY A 139 -1.91 -4.75 12.36
N ALA A 140 -3.24 -4.75 12.23
CA ALA A 140 -3.92 -4.99 10.96
C ALA A 140 -3.66 -3.84 9.99
N TRP A 141 -3.47 -4.18 8.71
CA TRP A 141 -3.32 -3.20 7.66
C TRP A 141 -4.07 -3.64 6.41
N PHE A 142 -4.54 -2.65 5.66
CA PHE A 142 -5.38 -2.85 4.49
C PHE A 142 -4.95 -1.92 3.36
N SER A 143 -5.08 -2.41 2.14
CA SER A 143 -4.83 -1.64 0.92
C SER A 143 -6.01 -1.81 -0.04
N HIS A 144 -6.40 -0.70 -0.66
CA HIS A 144 -7.38 -0.66 -1.72
C HIS A 144 -6.81 0.12 -2.90
N VAL A 145 -6.92 -0.43 -4.10
CA VAL A 145 -6.35 0.13 -5.33
C VAL A 145 -7.49 0.61 -6.23
N ILE A 146 -7.31 1.80 -6.79
CA ILE A 146 -8.13 2.37 -7.85
C ILE A 146 -7.27 2.40 -9.11
N TRP A 147 -7.65 1.58 -10.09
CA TRP A 147 -6.93 1.41 -11.35
C TRP A 147 -7.17 2.57 -12.31
N GLU A 148 -6.22 2.85 -13.21
CA GLU A 148 -6.31 3.97 -14.15
C GLU A 148 -7.45 3.85 -15.18
N ASP A 149 -7.97 2.64 -15.39
CA ASP A 149 -9.09 2.34 -16.28
C ASP A 149 -10.46 2.33 -15.55
N ASP A 150 -10.48 2.58 -14.24
CA ASP A 150 -11.70 2.80 -13.47
C ASP A 150 -12.28 4.19 -13.75
N GLU A 151 -13.62 4.31 -13.83
CA GLU A 151 -14.30 5.61 -13.97
C GLU A 151 -13.92 6.59 -12.85
N ASN A 152 -13.63 6.06 -11.67
CA ASN A 152 -13.23 6.78 -10.49
C ASN A 152 -11.80 7.35 -10.54
N ALA A 153 -10.96 6.85 -11.45
CA ALA A 153 -9.59 7.36 -11.62
C ALA A 153 -9.55 8.82 -12.11
N HIS A 154 -10.67 9.32 -12.65
CA HIS A 154 -10.80 10.69 -13.14
C HIS A 154 -11.24 11.69 -12.06
N LEU A 155 -11.53 11.22 -10.84
CA LEU A 155 -11.84 12.10 -9.72
C LEU A 155 -10.61 12.94 -9.34
N ALA A 156 -10.86 14.17 -8.91
CA ALA A 156 -9.80 15.00 -8.36
C ALA A 156 -9.30 14.41 -7.05
N LYS A 157 -7.97 14.41 -6.83
CA LYS A 157 -7.36 13.91 -5.60
C LYS A 157 -7.98 14.55 -4.36
N GLU A 158 -8.20 15.86 -4.38
CA GLU A 158 -8.79 16.61 -3.27
C GLU A 158 -10.23 16.16 -2.99
N GLU A 159 -10.97 15.74 -4.02
CA GLU A 159 -12.32 15.19 -3.84
C GLU A 159 -12.26 13.85 -3.11
N ILE A 160 -11.39 12.93 -3.55
CA ILE A 160 -11.19 11.62 -2.92
C ILE A 160 -10.79 11.81 -1.47
N LEU A 161 -9.72 12.59 -1.22
CA LEU A 161 -9.19 12.84 0.11
C LEU A 161 -10.26 13.39 1.06
N ASN A 162 -10.98 14.44 0.64
CA ASN A 162 -11.96 15.09 1.51
C ASN A 162 -13.17 14.20 1.80
N LYS A 163 -13.67 13.47 0.81
CA LYS A 163 -14.82 12.57 1.01
C LYS A 163 -14.43 11.36 1.85
N TRP A 164 -13.28 10.75 1.59
CA TRP A 164 -12.78 9.64 2.40
C TRP A 164 -12.56 10.07 3.86
N PHE A 165 -11.86 11.18 4.08
CA PHE A 165 -11.65 11.75 5.42
C PHE A 165 -12.98 12.00 6.15
N ASN A 166 -13.97 12.60 5.46
CA ASN A 166 -15.28 12.88 6.06
C ASN A 166 -16.04 11.60 6.42
N ASN A 167 -16.03 10.60 5.54
CA ASN A 167 -16.66 9.30 5.80
C ASN A 167 -16.03 8.63 7.04
N LEU A 168 -14.70 8.54 7.05
CA LEU A 168 -13.96 7.96 8.16
C LEU A 168 -14.18 8.74 9.46
N SER A 169 -14.23 10.09 9.42
CA SER A 169 -14.46 10.92 10.63
C SER A 169 -15.78 10.62 11.35
N THR A 170 -16.75 10.07 10.62
CA THR A 170 -18.02 9.60 11.18
C THR A 170 -17.91 8.16 11.65
N GLU A 171 -17.32 7.29 10.82
CA GLU A 171 -17.21 5.86 11.08
C GLU A 171 -16.36 5.53 12.31
N ILE A 172 -15.23 6.22 12.51
CA ILE A 172 -14.32 5.96 13.65
C ILE A 172 -14.98 6.12 15.02
N LYS A 173 -16.10 6.84 15.10
CA LYS A 173 -16.82 7.09 16.37
C LYS A 173 -17.55 5.86 16.89
N THR A 174 -17.85 4.92 16.01
CA THR A 174 -18.63 3.71 16.35
C THR A 174 -17.83 2.43 16.21
N GLN A 175 -16.66 2.48 15.56
CA GLN A 175 -15.85 1.29 15.32
C GLN A 175 -14.86 1.01 16.46
N PRO A 176 -14.80 -0.23 16.97
CA PRO A 176 -13.80 -0.64 17.97
C PRO A 176 -12.38 -0.48 17.44
N LEU A 177 -11.41 -0.16 18.29
CA LEU A 177 -10.00 0.04 17.91
C LEU A 177 -9.20 -1.26 17.76
N ASP A 178 -9.82 -2.41 18.04
CA ASP A 178 -9.24 -3.75 18.05
C ASP A 178 -10.02 -4.70 17.13
N SER A 179 -10.56 -4.15 16.05
CA SER A 179 -11.52 -4.85 15.20
C SER A 179 -10.88 -5.83 14.22
N ASP A 180 -9.62 -5.62 13.82
CA ASP A 180 -8.97 -6.31 12.69
C ASP A 180 -9.83 -6.23 11.42
N THR A 181 -10.53 -5.10 11.26
CA THR A 181 -11.39 -4.84 10.10
C THR A 181 -11.07 -3.50 9.46
N LYS A 182 -11.11 -3.49 8.13
CA LYS A 182 -10.98 -2.26 7.34
C LYS A 182 -12.19 -1.35 7.58
N LEU A 183 -11.94 -0.05 7.62
CA LEU A 183 -12.97 0.97 7.51
C LEU A 183 -13.36 1.19 6.03
N SER A 184 -14.33 2.06 5.80
CA SER A 184 -14.82 2.38 4.45
C SER A 184 -13.71 2.94 3.56
N TRP A 185 -13.76 2.55 2.29
CA TRP A 185 -12.96 3.11 1.20
C TRP A 185 -13.72 4.28 0.53
N TYR A 186 -13.05 5.04 -0.31
CA TYR A 186 -13.71 5.95 -1.25
C TYR A 186 -12.93 6.12 -2.56
N PRO A 187 -13.61 6.15 -3.72
CA PRO A 187 -15.02 5.79 -3.92
C PRO A 187 -15.31 4.30 -3.71
#